data_AF-A0A972MTA5-F1
#
_entry.id   AF-A0A972MTA5-F1
#
_cell.length_a   1.000
_cell.length_b   1.000
_cell.length_c   1.000
_cell.angle_alpha   90.00
_cell.angle_beta   90.00
_cell.angle_gamma   90.00
#
_symmetry.space_group_name_H-M   'P 1'
#
loop_
_entity.id
_entity.type
_entity.pdbx_description
1 polymer ?
#
loop_
_entity_poly.entity_id
_entity_poly.type
_entity_poly.pdbx_seq_one_letter_code
_entity_poly.pdbx_strand_id
1 'polypeptide(L)' 'MENKEITFEQKIEKAKKILEKLMQPEITLAESVKAYEEGIKELNEATKMLENAQLKIQEIKQNQ' A
#
# COMPACT_ATOMS: atom_id res chain seq x y z
N MET A 1 -19.60 14.48 2.11
CA MET A 1 -18.99 13.34 1.40
C MET A 1 -18.21 12.57 2.45
N GLU A 2 -18.59 11.33 2.72
CA GLU A 2 -17.88 10.46 3.68
C GLU A 2 -16.45 10.21 3.19
N ASN A 3 -15.46 10.74 3.90
CA ASN A 3 -14.06 10.35 3.72
C ASN A 3 -13.93 8.90 4.21
N LYS A 4 -14.14 7.94 3.31
CA LYS A 4 -13.80 6.54 3.59
C LYS A 4 -12.28 6.45 3.68
N GLU A 5 -11.78 6.34 4.91
CA GLU A 5 -10.38 5.97 5.14
C GLU A 5 -10.07 4.69 4.35
N ILE A 6 -8.98 4.72 3.60
CA ILE A 6 -8.55 3.58 2.82
C ILE A 6 -7.97 2.55 3.78
N THR A 7 -8.54 1.34 3.77
CA THR A 7 -8.10 0.21 4.61
C THR A 7 -6.77 -0.39 4.12
N PHE A 8 -6.10 -1.15 4.98
CA PHE A 8 -4.86 -1.86 4.63
C PHE A 8 -5.06 -2.78 3.42
N GLU A 9 -6.13 -3.58 3.43
CA GLU A 9 -6.48 -4.51 2.37
C GLU A 9 -6.71 -3.78 1.04
N GLN A 10 -7.36 -2.61 1.09
CA GLN A 10 -7.57 -1.79 -0.10
C GLN A 10 -6.26 -1.22 -0.67
N LYS A 11 -5.26 -0.89 0.18
CA LYS A 11 -3.95 -0.44 -0.31
C LYS A 11 -3.15 -1.56 -0.95
N ILE A 12 -3.16 -2.75 -0.35
CA ILE A 12 -2.52 -3.93 -0.94
C ILE A 12 -3.17 -4.28 -2.28
N GLU A 13 -4.50 -4.26 -2.36
CA GLU A 13 -5.24 -4.52 -3.60
C GLU A 13 -4.92 -3.48 -4.69
N LYS A 14 -4.82 -2.19 -4.32
CA LYS A 14 -4.41 -1.13 -5.25
C LYS A 14 -2.99 -1.33 -5.75
N ALA A 15 -2.04 -1.57 -4.83
CA ALA A 15 -0.65 -1.83 -5.19
C ALA A 15 -0.54 -3.00 -6.17
N LYS A 16 -1.25 -4.10 -5.89
CA LYS A 16 -1.27 -5.28 -6.76
C LYS A 16 -1.78 -4.94 -8.16
N LYS A 17 -2.92 -4.25 -8.27
CA LYS A 17 -3.48 -3.82 -9.57
C LYS A 17 -2.55 -2.90 -10.35
N ILE A 18 -1.82 -2.03 -9.66
CA ILE A 18 -0.85 -1.13 -10.31
C ILE A 18 0.33 -1.94 -10.83
N LEU A 19 0.88 -2.83 -10.01
CA LEU A 19 2.03 -3.66 -10.38
C LEU A 19 1.68 -4.69 -11.47
N GLU A 20 0.44 -5.18 -11.53
CA GLU A 20 -0.04 -6.03 -12.62
C GLU A 20 0.05 -5.33 -14.00
N LYS A 21 -0.02 -3.98 -14.04
CA LYS A 21 0.20 -3.23 -15.29
C LYS A 21 1.62 -3.41 -15.83
N LEU A 22 2.61 -3.66 -14.98
CA LEU A 22 3.99 -3.93 -15.40
C LEU A 22 4.11 -5.23 -16.20
N MET A 23 3.13 -6.12 -16.08
CA MET A 23 3.07 -7.38 -16.83
C MET A 23 2.37 -7.23 -18.19
N GLN A 24 1.82 -6.05 -18.49
CA GLN A 24 1.14 -5.82 -19.76
C GLN A 24 2.17 -5.65 -20.90
N PRO A 25 2.02 -6.38 -22.01
CA PRO A 25 3.00 -6.36 -23.11
C PRO A 25 3.07 -5.02 -23.86
N GLU A 26 2.06 -4.15 -23.69
CA GLU A 26 1.94 -2.86 -24.38
C GLU A 26 2.38 -1.66 -23.52
N ILE A 27 2.85 -1.88 -22.29
CA ILE A 27 3.24 -0.78 -21.40
C ILE A 27 4.49 -0.07 -21.91
N THR A 28 4.47 1.27 -21.95
CA THR A 28 5.66 2.05 -22.27
C THR A 28 6.63 2.10 -21.08
N LEU A 29 7.92 2.34 -21.34
CA LEU A 29 8.93 2.48 -20.28
C LEU A 29 8.56 3.60 -19.26
N ALA A 30 7.98 4.70 -19.74
CA ALA A 30 7.57 5.80 -18.88
C ALA A 30 6.41 5.40 -17.96
N GLU A 31 5.45 4.62 -18.47
CA GLU A 31 4.33 4.11 -17.69
C GLU A 31 4.77 3.02 -16.72
N SER A 32 5.75 2.18 -17.09
CA SER A 32 6.27 1.14 -16.20
C SER A 32 6.97 1.75 -14.99
N VAL A 33 7.73 2.84 -15.17
CA VAL A 33 8.36 3.54 -14.05
C VAL A 33 7.31 4.16 -13.13
N LYS A 34 6.30 4.83 -13.69
CA LYS A 34 5.21 5.42 -12.90
C LYS A 34 4.42 4.37 -12.12
N ALA A 35 4.04 3.26 -12.77
CA ALA A 35 3.32 2.17 -12.12
C ALA A 35 4.16 1.55 -11.00
N TYR A 36 5.46 1.38 -11.20
CA TYR A 36 6.35 0.92 -10.13
C TYR A 36 6.37 1.88 -8.93
N GLU A 37 6.59 3.17 -9.16
CA GLU A 37 6.61 4.18 -8.10
C GLU A 37 5.27 4.24 -7.32
N GLU A 38 4.14 4.23 -8.03
CA GLU A 38 2.81 4.24 -7.43
C GLU A 38 2.53 2.96 -6.64
N GLY A 39 2.88 1.79 -7.19
CA GLY A 39 2.72 0.51 -6.52
C GLY A 39 3.54 0.42 -5.24
N ILE A 40 4.81 0.83 -5.29
CA ILE A 40 5.69 0.89 -4.12
C ILE A 40 5.16 1.88 -3.08
N LYS A 41 4.63 3.03 -3.49
CA LYS A 41 4.04 4.00 -2.57
C LYS A 41 2.85 3.41 -1.79
N GLU A 42 1.92 2.74 -2.47
CA GLU A 42 0.78 2.10 -1.82
C GLU A 42 1.22 0.99 -0.85
N LEU A 43 2.25 0.18 -1.21
CA LEU A 43 2.84 -0.81 -0.31
C LEU A 43 3.47 -0.18 0.93
N ASN A 44 4.23 0.92 0.76
CA ASN A 44 4.84 1.63 1.87
C ASN A 44 3.80 2.19 2.85
N GLU A 45 2.68 2.70 2.33
CA GLU A 45 1.58 3.16 3.18
C GLU A 45 0.93 1.99 3.93
N ALA A 46 0.73 0.84 3.28
CA ALA A 46 0.25 -0.37 3.93
C ALA A 46 1.20 -0.87 5.03
N THR A 47 2.51 -0.85 4.78
CA THR A 47 3.54 -1.22 5.79
C THR A 47 3.46 -0.31 7.01
N LYS A 48 3.32 1.02 6.83
CA LYS A 48 3.16 1.96 7.94
C LYS A 48 1.91 1.67 8.77
N MET A 49 0.82 1.22 8.15
CA MET A 49 -0.38 0.83 8.89
C MET A 49 -0.11 -0.39 9.78
N LEU A 50 0.65 -1.37 9.30
CA LEU A 50 1.06 -2.54 10.09
C LEU A 50 1.99 -2.16 11.24
N GLU A 51 3.00 -1.32 10.98
CA GLU A 51 3.91 -0.82 12.01
C GLU A 51 3.15 -0.08 13.11
N ASN A 52 2.22 0.80 12.74
CA ASN A 52 1.37 1.51 13.70
C ASN A 52 0.50 0.55 14.53
N ALA A 53 -0.04 -0.50 13.90
CA ALA A 53 -0.82 -1.51 14.61
C ALA A 53 0.05 -2.32 15.60
N GLN A 54 1.27 -2.69 15.19
CA GLN A 54 2.24 -3.37 16.05
C GLN A 54 2.64 -2.51 17.25
N LEU A 55 2.93 -1.22 17.03
CA LEU A 55 3.26 -0.26 18.09
C LEU A 55 2.13 -0.17 19.12
N LYS A 56 0.87 0.00 18.67
CA LYS A 56 -0.29 0.01 19.56
C LYS A 56 -0.41 -1.27 20.40
N ILE A 57 -0.16 -2.43 19.80
CA ILE A 57 -0.16 -3.71 20.53
C ILE A 57 0.95 -3.75 21.59
N GLN A 58 2.15 -3.24 21.26
CA GLN A 58 3.26 -3.17 22.21
C GLN A 58 2.96 -2.23 23.38
N GLU A 59 2.39 -1.06 23.11
CA GLU A 59 1.98 -0.09 24.14
C GLU A 59 0.93 -0.69 25.10
N ILE A 60 -0.06 -1.41 24.57
CA ILE A 60 -1.06 -2.10 25.40
C ILE A 60 -0.39 -3.15 26.29
N LYS A 61 0.57 -3.93 25.75
CA LYS A 61 1.30 -4.96 26.51
C LYS A 61 2.23 -4.38 27.57
N GLN A 62 2.82 -3.21 27.36
CA GLN A 62 3.69 -2.55 28.34
C GLN A 62 2.91 -1.91 29.50
N ASN A 63 1.65 -1.54 29.26
CA ASN A 63 0.76 -0.94 30.25
C ASN A 63 -0.14 -1.97 30.97
N GLN A 64 0.10 -3.27 30.78
CA GLN A 64 -0.50 -4.39 31.52
C GLN A 64 0.52 -4.97 32.51
#